data_AF-A0A0S8G4S8-F1
#
_entry.id   AF-A0A0S8G4S8-F1
#
_cell.length_a   1.000
_cell.length_b   1.000
_cell.length_c   1.000
_cell.angle_alpha   90.00
_cell.angle_beta   90.00
_cell.angle_gamma   90.00
#
_symmetry.space_group_name_H-M   'P 1'
#
loop_
_entity.id
_entity.type
_entity.pdbx_description
1 polymer ?
#
loop_
_entity_poly.entity_id
_entity_poly.type
_entity_poly.pdbx_seq_one_letter_code
_entity_poly.pdbx_strand_id
1 'polypeptide(L)'
;MTNNTDVLVIGAGLAGIEASLLLATAGRKVYLVEKKSYFGGAAIKSEEVTPHMECATCMLAPKQSDVLENKSIELLTLSDVLEVSGEAGDFTAKIRRRARYVSLENCIGCGACFEPCPVTAANEFEEGLSERKAIHVACAGALPNAPVIDMEHCLRSKDKDCQLCKEACMFDAIRYEDEDEEMTVNVGAIIVATGYRLGDVRQFPEYGYGKIPNVYSAFEFERLRASNGPTSGTIQTRDGQKPQSIGMIHCVGRDEKKYCSQVC
;
A
#
# COMPACT_ATOMS: atom_id res chain seq x y z
N MET A 1 -1.78 37.43 11.79
CA MET A 1 -1.20 36.09 11.58
C MET A 1 -1.75 35.59 10.26
N THR A 2 -0.90 35.46 9.25
CA THR A 2 -1.29 34.80 7.99
C THR A 2 -1.44 33.32 8.32
N ASN A 3 -2.67 32.84 8.47
CA ASN A 3 -2.94 31.42 8.68
C ASN A 3 -2.28 30.65 7.53
N ASN A 4 -1.44 29.67 7.88
CA ASN A 4 -0.91 28.74 6.89
C ASN A 4 -2.10 28.01 6.26
N THR A 5 -2.14 27.93 4.94
CA THR A 5 -3.27 27.31 4.22
C THR A 5 -2.94 25.92 3.70
N ASP A 6 -1.71 25.48 3.90
CA ASP A 6 -1.24 24.17 3.47
C ASP A 6 -1.83 23.11 4.40
N VAL A 7 -2.03 21.91 3.87
CA VAL A 7 -2.70 20.82 4.59
C VAL A 7 -1.86 19.56 4.53
N LEU A 8 -1.70 18.91 5.68
CA LEU A 8 -1.14 17.57 5.77
C LEU A 8 -2.28 16.53 5.74
N VAL A 9 -2.22 15.58 4.82
CA VAL A 9 -3.13 14.44 4.76
C VAL A 9 -2.35 13.16 5.07
N ILE A 10 -2.77 12.44 6.11
CA ILE A 10 -2.08 11.23 6.60
C ILE A 10 -2.85 9.99 6.14
N GLY A 11 -2.28 9.27 5.17
CA GLY A 11 -2.84 8.07 4.56
C GLY A 11 -3.40 8.32 3.16
N ALA A 12 -2.82 7.68 2.14
CA ALA A 12 -3.22 7.84 0.75
C ALA A 12 -4.12 6.70 0.26
N GLY A 13 -5.10 6.32 1.09
CA GLY A 13 -6.27 5.56 0.64
C GLY A 13 -7.26 6.45 -0.10
N LEU A 14 -8.38 5.88 -0.56
CA LEU A 14 -9.41 6.61 -1.32
C LEU A 14 -9.87 7.91 -0.61
N ALA A 15 -10.07 7.87 0.70
CA ALA A 15 -10.45 9.05 1.48
C ALA A 15 -9.37 10.15 1.47
N GLY A 16 -8.09 9.78 1.61
CA GLY A 16 -6.99 10.73 1.57
C GLY A 16 -6.76 11.30 0.18
N ILE A 17 -6.83 10.46 -0.86
CA ILE A 17 -6.76 10.88 -2.26
C ILE A 17 -7.85 11.92 -2.57
N GLU A 18 -9.11 11.62 -2.22
CA GLU A 18 -10.22 12.54 -2.48
C GLU A 18 -10.06 13.86 -1.71
N ALA A 19 -9.69 13.79 -0.44
CA ALA A 19 -9.43 14.98 0.37
C ALA A 19 -8.32 15.84 -0.25
N SER A 20 -7.21 15.23 -0.67
CA SER A 20 -6.10 15.95 -1.30
C SER A 20 -6.50 16.61 -2.62
N LEU A 21 -7.27 15.92 -3.47
CA LEU A 21 -7.75 16.47 -4.74
C LEU A 21 -8.69 17.66 -4.51
N LEU A 22 -9.67 17.53 -3.61
CA LEU A 22 -10.58 18.63 -3.27
C LEU A 22 -9.86 19.86 -2.69
N LEU A 23 -8.88 19.63 -1.81
CA LEU A 23 -8.06 20.70 -1.25
C LEU A 23 -7.20 21.38 -2.32
N ALA A 24 -6.62 20.61 -3.23
CA ALA A 24 -5.86 21.16 -4.35
C ALA A 24 -6.73 21.97 -5.31
N THR A 25 -7.96 21.49 -5.62
CA THR A 25 -8.95 22.28 -6.39
C THR A 25 -9.31 23.59 -5.68
N ALA A 26 -9.33 23.60 -4.35
CA ALA A 26 -9.52 24.81 -3.54
C ALA A 26 -8.27 25.71 -3.44
N GLY A 27 -7.21 25.42 -4.20
CA GLY A 27 -5.98 26.22 -4.25
C GLY A 27 -5.07 26.05 -3.03
N ARG A 28 -5.16 24.91 -2.33
CA ARG A 28 -4.28 24.59 -1.19
C ARG A 28 -3.12 23.71 -1.62
N LYS A 29 -1.94 23.95 -1.05
CA LYS A 29 -0.85 22.98 -1.11
C LYS A 29 -1.15 21.82 -0.15
N VAL A 30 -0.92 20.60 -0.59
CA VAL A 30 -1.20 19.39 0.18
C VAL A 30 0.05 18.52 0.27
N TYR A 31 0.42 18.16 1.49
CA TYR A 31 1.40 17.09 1.74
C TYR A 31 0.62 15.79 1.97
N LEU A 32 0.67 14.85 1.03
CA LEU A 32 -0.03 13.58 1.14
C LEU A 32 0.95 12.47 1.55
N VAL A 33 0.88 12.05 2.80
CA VAL A 33 1.81 11.07 3.39
C VAL A 33 1.24 9.66 3.28
N GLU A 34 2.01 8.73 2.74
CA GLU A 34 1.67 7.31 2.63
C GLU A 34 2.81 6.42 3.13
N LYS A 35 2.50 5.54 4.08
CA LYS A 35 3.48 4.66 4.70
C LYS A 35 4.02 3.60 3.75
N LYS A 36 3.23 3.14 2.78
CA LYS A 36 3.62 2.10 1.82
C LYS A 36 4.40 2.69 0.63
N SER A 37 5.03 1.82 -0.17
CA SER A 37 5.70 2.20 -1.42
C SER A 37 4.74 2.58 -2.55
N TYR A 38 3.45 2.36 -2.34
CA TYR A 38 2.36 2.63 -3.25
C TYR A 38 1.18 3.23 -2.49
N PHE A 39 0.25 3.86 -3.21
CA PHE A 39 -0.98 4.41 -2.63
C PHE A 39 -2.23 3.80 -3.28
N GLY A 40 -3.41 4.09 -2.74
CA GLY A 40 -4.69 3.47 -3.12
C GLY A 40 -5.44 2.79 -1.96
N GLY A 41 -4.77 2.58 -0.83
CA GLY A 41 -5.39 2.07 0.40
C GLY A 41 -5.81 0.60 0.32
N ALA A 42 -6.98 0.27 0.86
CA ALA A 42 -7.54 -1.08 0.79
C ALA A 42 -8.24 -1.36 -0.55
N ALA A 43 -8.77 -0.32 -1.21
CA ALA A 43 -9.55 -0.45 -2.44
C ALA A 43 -8.74 -1.07 -3.60
N ILE A 44 -7.43 -0.81 -3.66
CA ILE A 44 -6.55 -1.41 -4.67
C ILE A 44 -6.42 -2.95 -4.55
N LYS A 45 -6.81 -3.54 -3.41
CA LYS A 45 -6.83 -5.00 -3.23
C LYS A 45 -8.10 -5.66 -3.77
N SER A 46 -9.17 -4.89 -3.96
CA SER A 46 -10.45 -5.39 -4.47
C SER A 46 -10.46 -5.43 -5.99
N GLU A 47 -11.13 -6.43 -6.57
CA GLU A 47 -11.37 -6.47 -8.03
C GLU A 47 -12.51 -5.52 -8.40
N GLU A 48 -13.61 -5.62 -7.66
CA GLU A 48 -14.83 -4.87 -7.88
C GLU A 48 -15.33 -4.27 -6.57
N VAL A 49 -16.01 -3.14 -6.68
CA VAL A 49 -16.63 -2.45 -5.54
C VAL A 49 -18.15 -2.48 -5.62
N THR A 50 -18.77 -2.81 -4.49
CA THR A 50 -20.23 -2.76 -4.30
C THR A 50 -20.73 -1.32 -4.31
N PRO A 51 -22.01 -1.04 -4.63
CA PRO A 51 -23.08 -2.01 -4.94
C PRO A 51 -23.18 -2.39 -6.41
N HIS A 52 -22.51 -1.65 -7.29
CA HIS A 52 -22.65 -1.80 -8.74
C HIS A 52 -21.64 -2.78 -9.36
N MET A 53 -20.75 -3.35 -8.55
CA MET A 53 -19.70 -4.27 -8.99
C MET A 53 -18.79 -3.62 -10.04
N GLU A 54 -18.46 -2.35 -9.81
CA GLU A 54 -17.58 -1.59 -10.69
C GLU A 54 -16.13 -1.99 -10.45
N CYS A 55 -15.34 -2.05 -11.52
CA CYS A 55 -13.90 -2.30 -11.45
C CYS A 55 -13.20 -1.29 -10.51
N ALA A 56 -12.61 -1.78 -9.42
CA ALA A 56 -12.00 -0.93 -8.38
C ALA A 56 -10.81 -0.13 -8.94
N THR A 57 -9.95 -0.79 -9.71
CA THR A 57 -8.80 -0.17 -10.38
C THR A 57 -9.25 0.92 -11.35
N CYS A 58 -10.35 0.71 -12.07
CA CYS A 58 -10.87 1.67 -13.05
C CYS A 58 -11.38 2.96 -12.38
N MET A 59 -11.89 2.85 -11.15
CA MET A 59 -12.32 4.00 -10.35
C MET A 59 -11.15 4.71 -9.66
N LEU A 60 -10.12 3.95 -9.27
CA LEU A 60 -9.00 4.45 -8.50
C LEU A 60 -7.89 5.06 -9.36
N ALA A 61 -7.51 4.39 -10.46
CA ALA A 61 -6.37 4.77 -11.29
C ALA A 61 -6.46 6.20 -11.85
N PRO A 62 -7.63 6.71 -12.31
CA PRO A 62 -7.74 8.11 -12.73
C PRO A 62 -7.40 9.08 -11.60
N LYS A 63 -7.94 8.85 -10.39
CA LYS A 63 -7.66 9.68 -9.21
C LYS A 63 -6.20 9.60 -8.78
N GLN A 64 -5.56 8.45 -8.96
CA GLN A 64 -4.12 8.32 -8.72
C GLN A 64 -3.30 9.11 -9.73
N SER A 65 -3.68 9.10 -11.01
CA SER A 65 -3.05 9.94 -12.04
C SER A 65 -3.20 11.41 -11.70
N ASP A 66 -4.42 11.85 -11.33
CA ASP A 66 -4.69 13.23 -10.94
C ASP A 66 -3.80 13.68 -9.77
N VAL A 67 -3.59 12.82 -8.77
CA VAL A 67 -2.68 13.11 -7.65
C VAL A 67 -1.23 13.28 -8.12
N LEU A 68 -0.74 12.40 -9.01
CA LEU A 68 0.64 12.44 -9.48
C LEU A 68 0.93 13.64 -10.40
N GLU A 69 -0.06 14.09 -11.16
CA GLU A 69 0.07 15.21 -12.11
C GLU A 69 -0.17 16.58 -11.44
N ASN A 70 -0.78 16.60 -10.25
CA ASN A 70 -1.14 17.83 -9.56
C ASN A 70 0.03 18.44 -8.79
N LYS A 71 0.55 19.57 -9.30
CA LYS A 71 1.66 20.33 -8.71
C LYS A 71 1.39 20.89 -7.31
N SER A 72 0.13 20.94 -6.88
CA SER A 72 -0.25 21.37 -5.52
C SER A 72 -0.22 20.23 -4.51
N ILE A 73 -0.10 18.98 -4.97
CA ILE A 73 -0.05 17.79 -4.12
C ILE A 73 1.37 17.22 -4.14
N GLU A 74 2.00 17.18 -2.98
CA GLU A 74 3.29 16.55 -2.75
C GLU A 74 3.05 15.16 -2.14
N LEU A 75 3.08 14.12 -2.97
CA LEU A 75 2.91 12.74 -2.53
C LEU A 75 4.22 12.19 -1.94
N LEU A 76 4.18 11.84 -0.67
CA LEU A 76 5.30 11.28 0.10
C LEU A 76 5.02 9.80 0.39
N THR A 77 5.40 8.91 -0.52
CA THR A 77 5.37 7.45 -0.26
C THR A 77 6.52 7.02 0.64
N LEU A 78 6.42 5.83 1.24
CA LEU A 78 7.37 5.32 2.25
C LEU A 78 7.54 6.25 3.45
N SER A 79 6.54 7.08 3.74
CA SER A 79 6.67 8.17 4.72
C SER A 79 5.72 7.99 5.90
N ASP A 80 6.22 8.23 7.11
CA ASP A 80 5.48 8.20 8.37
C ASP A 80 5.54 9.58 9.05
N VAL A 81 4.43 10.02 9.64
CA VAL A 81 4.43 11.20 10.52
C VAL A 81 4.93 10.75 11.90
N LEU A 82 6.04 11.34 12.35
CA LEU A 82 6.67 11.01 13.63
C LEU A 82 6.09 11.83 14.79
N GLU A 83 5.91 13.13 14.56
CA GLU A 83 5.51 14.08 15.59
C GLU A 83 4.69 15.20 14.96
N VAL A 84 3.71 15.70 15.70
CA VAL A 84 2.94 16.90 15.38
C VAL A 84 2.91 17.77 16.62
N SER A 85 3.25 19.04 16.44
CA SER A 85 3.16 20.09 17.47
C SER A 85 2.48 21.33 16.91
N GLY A 86 2.13 22.28 17.78
CA GLY A 86 1.44 23.51 17.40
C GLY A 86 -0.07 23.45 17.61
N GLU A 87 -0.80 24.34 16.94
CA GLU A 87 -2.24 24.53 17.11
C GLU A 87 -2.95 24.80 15.77
N ALA A 88 -4.28 24.89 15.79
CA ALA A 88 -5.07 25.09 14.59
C ALA A 88 -4.63 26.35 13.82
N GLY A 89 -4.22 26.18 12.56
CA GLY A 89 -3.68 27.25 11.72
C GLY A 89 -2.16 27.36 11.70
N ASP A 90 -1.45 26.68 12.61
CA ASP A 90 0.01 26.68 12.73
C ASP A 90 0.53 25.39 13.37
N PHE A 91 0.44 24.28 12.62
CA PHE A 91 1.03 23.00 13.01
C PHE A 91 2.41 22.83 12.38
N THR A 92 3.31 22.22 13.13
CA THR A 92 4.59 21.72 12.64
C THR A 92 4.58 20.19 12.73
N ALA A 93 4.73 19.52 11.59
CA ALA A 93 4.77 18.06 11.51
C ALA A 93 6.15 17.58 11.06
N LYS A 94 6.70 16.61 11.80
CA LYS A 94 7.94 15.91 11.46
C LYS A 94 7.60 14.62 10.73
N ILE A 95 8.15 14.44 9.53
CA ILE A 95 7.89 13.31 8.64
C ILE A 95 9.21 12.59 8.40
N ARG A 96 9.20 11.25 8.52
CA ARG A 96 10.33 10.40 8.11
C ARG A 96 9.95 9.69 6.83
N ARG A 97 10.75 9.86 5.79
CA ARG A 97 10.66 9.15 4.52
C ARG A 97 11.73 8.08 4.48
N ARG A 98 11.31 6.82 4.41
CA ARG A 98 12.23 5.69 4.34
C ARG A 98 12.89 5.59 2.97
N ALA A 99 14.14 5.17 2.95
CA ALA A 99 14.86 4.92 1.71
C ALA A 99 14.11 3.89 0.84
N ARG A 100 13.88 4.25 -0.41
CA ARG A 100 13.33 3.32 -1.42
C ARG A 100 14.42 2.38 -1.96
N TYR A 101 15.67 2.85 -1.89
CA TYR A 101 16.85 2.29 -2.55
C TYR A 101 16.74 2.21 -4.09
N VAL A 102 15.77 2.94 -4.64
CA VAL A 102 15.50 3.05 -6.08
C VAL A 102 15.11 4.49 -6.37
N SER A 103 15.86 5.14 -7.26
CA SER A 103 15.60 6.49 -7.73
C SER A 103 14.30 6.55 -8.53
N LEU A 104 13.38 7.42 -8.11
CA LEU A 104 12.15 7.69 -8.87
C LEU A 104 12.42 8.47 -10.17
N GLU A 105 13.57 9.13 -10.28
CA GLU A 105 13.95 9.90 -11.46
C GLU A 105 14.53 9.00 -12.56
N ASN A 106 15.41 8.06 -12.18
CA ASN A 106 16.09 7.18 -13.13
C ASN A 106 15.28 5.91 -13.45
N CYS A 107 14.39 5.49 -12.55
CA CYS A 107 13.64 4.24 -12.73
C CYS A 107 12.51 4.41 -13.75
N ILE A 108 12.52 3.55 -14.77
CA ILE A 108 11.43 3.48 -15.77
C ILE A 108 10.38 2.41 -15.47
N GLY A 109 10.49 1.70 -14.33
CA GLY A 109 9.52 0.69 -13.92
C GLY A 109 9.47 -0.58 -14.78
N CYS A 110 10.58 -0.98 -15.42
CA CYS A 110 10.60 -2.12 -16.36
C CYS A 110 10.58 -3.52 -15.70
N GLY A 111 10.87 -3.63 -14.40
CA GLY A 111 10.85 -4.90 -13.66
C GLY A 111 12.03 -5.86 -13.93
N ALA A 112 13.01 -5.47 -14.75
CA ALA A 112 14.18 -6.31 -15.09
C ALA A 112 14.99 -6.76 -13.86
N CYS A 113 14.90 -6.01 -12.75
CA CYS A 113 15.59 -6.29 -11.50
C CYS A 113 14.92 -7.34 -10.61
N PHE A 114 13.70 -7.81 -10.93
CA PHE A 114 12.96 -8.76 -10.09
C PHE A 114 13.51 -10.19 -10.24
N GLU A 115 13.60 -10.68 -11.48
CA GLU A 115 14.00 -12.06 -11.77
C GLU A 115 15.39 -12.42 -11.23
N PRO A 116 16.42 -11.55 -11.33
CA PRO A 116 17.75 -11.84 -10.78
C PRO A 116 17.78 -11.89 -9.25
N CYS A 117 16.75 -11.40 -8.55
CA CYS A 117 16.74 -11.41 -7.10
C CYS A 117 16.57 -12.85 -6.56
N PRO A 118 17.54 -13.37 -5.79
CA PRO A 118 17.48 -14.73 -5.26
C PRO A 118 16.62 -14.83 -3.99
N VAL A 119 16.15 -13.70 -3.46
CA VAL A 119 15.32 -13.67 -2.26
C VAL A 119 13.88 -13.95 -2.63
N THR A 120 13.26 -14.79 -1.82
CA THR A 120 11.83 -15.08 -1.85
C THR A 120 11.25 -14.78 -0.48
N ALA A 121 10.15 -14.03 -0.43
CA ALA A 121 9.43 -13.65 0.78
C ALA A 121 7.92 -13.72 0.54
N ALA A 122 7.13 -13.83 1.60
CA ALA A 122 5.67 -13.79 1.48
C ALA A 122 5.20 -12.43 0.93
N ASN A 123 4.25 -12.43 0.01
CA ASN A 123 3.70 -11.21 -0.57
C ASN A 123 2.54 -10.67 0.29
N GLU A 124 2.77 -9.56 1.00
CA GLU A 124 1.80 -8.95 1.90
C GLU A 124 0.66 -8.24 1.15
N PHE A 125 0.87 -7.85 -0.11
CA PHE A 125 -0.23 -7.37 -0.94
C PHE A 125 -1.22 -8.49 -1.23
N GLU A 126 -0.69 -9.68 -1.51
CA GLU A 126 -1.45 -10.90 -1.82
C GLU A 126 -1.85 -11.72 -0.58
N GLU A 127 -1.82 -11.12 0.61
CA GLU A 127 -2.18 -11.77 1.88
C GLU A 127 -1.40 -13.08 2.15
N GLY A 128 -0.17 -13.18 1.62
CA GLY A 128 0.68 -14.37 1.74
C GLY A 128 0.29 -15.55 0.84
N LEU A 129 -0.62 -15.34 -0.12
CA LEU A 129 -1.03 -16.36 -1.10
C LEU A 129 0.00 -16.55 -2.24
N SER A 130 0.94 -15.64 -2.38
CA SER A 130 2.07 -15.75 -3.29
C SER A 130 3.35 -15.26 -2.65
N GLU A 131 4.44 -15.42 -3.39
CA GLU A 131 5.75 -14.95 -3.01
C GLU A 131 6.14 -13.71 -3.81
N ARG A 132 7.01 -12.90 -3.24
CA ARG A 132 7.64 -11.75 -3.88
C ARG A 132 9.15 -11.81 -3.68
N LYS A 133 9.85 -10.98 -4.45
CA LYS A 133 11.28 -10.74 -4.31
C LYS A 133 11.56 -9.64 -3.27
N ALA A 134 12.83 -9.47 -2.87
CA ALA A 134 13.21 -8.35 -2.00
C ALA A 134 13.00 -7.01 -2.72
N ILE A 135 13.48 -6.90 -3.97
CA ILE A 135 13.15 -5.78 -4.86
C ILE A 135 11.85 -6.10 -5.61
N HIS A 136 10.81 -5.30 -5.38
CA HIS A 136 9.48 -5.60 -5.90
C HIS A 136 8.61 -4.34 -6.04
N VAL A 137 7.55 -4.45 -6.83
CA VAL A 137 6.36 -3.59 -6.73
C VAL A 137 5.27 -4.34 -5.99
N ALA A 138 4.36 -3.63 -5.32
CA ALA A 138 3.32 -4.28 -4.53
C ALA A 138 2.32 -5.08 -5.38
N CYS A 139 1.96 -4.54 -6.54
CA CYS A 139 1.09 -5.19 -7.52
C CYS A 139 1.40 -4.63 -8.91
N ALA A 140 0.89 -5.30 -9.94
CA ALA A 140 0.92 -4.78 -11.29
C ALA A 140 0.20 -3.42 -11.34
N GLY A 141 0.83 -2.41 -11.95
CA GLY A 141 0.29 -1.05 -12.03
C GLY A 141 0.32 -0.24 -10.73
N ALA A 142 1.03 -0.70 -9.69
CA ALA A 142 1.22 0.09 -8.47
C ALA A 142 1.86 1.45 -8.78
N LEU A 143 1.36 2.50 -8.13
CA LEU A 143 1.84 3.87 -8.31
C LEU A 143 2.48 4.41 -7.01
N PRO A 144 3.63 5.12 -7.08
CA PRO A 144 4.49 5.32 -8.26
C PRO A 144 4.99 3.99 -8.85
N ASN A 145 5.11 3.92 -10.19
CA ASN A 145 5.55 2.71 -10.89
C ASN A 145 7.08 2.52 -10.78
N ALA A 146 7.55 2.38 -9.55
CA ALA A 146 8.92 2.13 -9.21
C ALA A 146 8.97 1.11 -8.07
N PRO A 147 9.90 0.14 -8.12
CA PRO A 147 10.03 -0.83 -7.05
C PRO A 147 10.58 -0.21 -5.77
N VAL A 148 10.52 -0.98 -4.70
CA VAL A 148 11.20 -0.73 -3.43
C VAL A 148 12.07 -1.94 -3.11
N ILE A 149 13.21 -1.72 -2.45
CA ILE A 149 14.02 -2.81 -1.90
C ILE A 149 13.66 -3.00 -0.44
N ASP A 150 13.10 -4.16 -0.13
CA ASP A 150 12.86 -4.59 1.23
C ASP A 150 14.17 -5.05 1.87
N MET A 151 14.80 -4.15 2.63
CA MET A 151 16.06 -4.40 3.31
C MET A 151 15.94 -5.39 4.47
N GLU A 152 14.75 -5.69 4.98
CA GLU A 152 14.60 -6.75 6.00
C GLU A 152 14.91 -8.13 5.42
N HIS A 153 14.47 -8.36 4.18
CA HIS A 153 14.66 -9.63 3.49
C HIS A 153 15.87 -9.65 2.54
N CYS A 154 16.30 -8.48 2.06
CA CYS A 154 17.44 -8.34 1.15
C CYS A 154 18.69 -9.04 1.69
N LEU A 155 19.45 -9.69 0.81
CA LEU A 155 20.72 -10.31 1.22
C LEU A 155 21.78 -9.30 1.65
N ARG A 156 21.71 -8.05 1.17
CA ARG A 156 22.70 -7.00 1.51
C ARG A 156 22.65 -6.58 2.97
N SER A 157 21.49 -6.62 3.62
CA SER A 157 21.39 -6.33 5.06
C SER A 157 21.93 -7.46 5.95
N LYS A 158 22.24 -8.61 5.35
CA LYS A 158 22.79 -9.80 6.01
C LYS A 158 24.28 -9.98 5.69
N ASP A 159 25.00 -8.87 5.51
CA ASP A 159 26.43 -8.79 5.20
C ASP A 159 26.86 -9.55 3.92
N LYS A 160 25.98 -9.65 2.91
CA LYS A 160 26.33 -10.20 1.59
C LYS A 160 26.49 -9.11 0.54
N ASP A 161 27.50 -9.22 -0.31
CA ASP A 161 27.66 -8.32 -1.46
C ASP A 161 26.85 -8.78 -2.67
N CYS A 162 25.52 -8.79 -2.55
CA CYS A 162 24.62 -9.08 -3.66
C CYS A 162 24.45 -7.83 -4.54
N GLN A 163 24.76 -7.92 -5.83
CA GLN A 163 24.66 -6.83 -6.82
C GLN A 163 23.67 -7.11 -7.95
N LEU A 164 23.04 -8.29 -7.97
CA LEU A 164 22.28 -8.83 -9.11
C LEU A 164 21.19 -7.89 -9.64
N CYS A 165 20.44 -7.23 -8.74
CA CYS A 165 19.41 -6.29 -9.18
C CYS A 165 20.00 -4.99 -9.76
N LYS A 166 21.13 -4.51 -9.22
CA LYS A 166 21.86 -3.34 -9.74
C LYS A 166 22.49 -3.63 -11.10
N GLU A 167 23.11 -4.80 -11.28
CA GLU A 167 23.67 -5.25 -12.56
C GLU A 167 22.60 -5.39 -13.66
N ALA A 168 21.38 -5.79 -13.29
CA ALA A 168 20.25 -5.87 -14.21
C ALA A 168 19.63 -4.50 -14.54
N CYS A 169 19.96 -3.44 -13.79
CA CYS A 169 19.41 -2.11 -13.98
C CYS A 169 20.25 -1.29 -14.96
N MET A 170 19.79 -1.20 -16.21
CA MET A 170 20.47 -0.42 -17.26
C MET A 170 20.43 1.11 -17.06
N PHE A 171 19.64 1.60 -16.10
CA PHE A 171 19.39 3.03 -15.87
C PHE A 171 20.05 3.57 -14.59
N ASP A 172 20.87 2.75 -13.92
CA ASP A 172 21.52 3.11 -12.66
C ASP A 172 20.53 3.71 -11.64
N ALA A 173 19.38 3.07 -11.52
CA ALA A 173 18.31 3.50 -10.63
C ALA A 173 18.47 2.94 -9.21
N ILE A 174 19.25 1.88 -9.01
CA ILE A 174 19.38 1.21 -7.70
C ILE A 174 20.51 1.85 -6.88
N ARG A 175 20.12 2.39 -5.73
CA ARG A 175 20.98 3.16 -4.81
C ARG A 175 20.89 2.53 -3.43
N TYR A 176 21.87 1.69 -3.06
CA TYR A 176 21.86 1.01 -1.76
C TYR A 176 22.31 1.91 -0.62
N GLU A 177 22.97 3.00 -0.97
CA GLU A 177 23.50 4.05 -0.12
C GLU A 177 22.46 5.10 0.29
N ASP A 178 21.25 5.06 -0.28
CA ASP A 178 20.16 5.95 0.13
C ASP A 178 19.81 5.69 1.61
N GLU A 179 19.65 6.77 2.38
CA GLU A 179 19.27 6.72 3.80
C GLU A 179 17.85 7.26 4.01
N ASP A 180 17.30 6.97 5.19
CA ASP A 180 16.02 7.56 5.60
C ASP A 180 16.19 9.09 5.74
N GLU A 181 15.25 9.84 5.18
CA GLU A 181 15.23 11.30 5.24
C GLU A 181 14.19 11.77 6.27
N GLU A 182 14.54 12.76 7.08
CA GLU A 182 13.58 13.47 7.91
C GLU A 182 13.33 14.87 7.35
N MET A 183 12.06 15.24 7.25
CA MET A 183 11.64 16.57 6.81
C MET A 183 10.62 17.15 7.79
N THR A 184 10.58 18.47 7.86
CA THR A 184 9.61 19.21 8.67
C THR A 184 8.74 20.05 7.75
N VAL A 185 7.42 19.95 7.92
CA VAL A 185 6.45 20.75 7.18
C VAL A 185 5.62 21.57 8.16
N ASN A 186 5.35 22.82 7.79
CA ASN A 186 4.41 23.68 8.51
C ASN A 186 3.10 23.68 7.74
N VAL A 187 1.98 23.41 8.41
CA VAL A 187 0.65 23.30 7.80
C VAL A 187 -0.41 23.96 8.70
N GLY A 188 -1.49 24.46 8.11
CA GLY A 188 -2.59 25.04 8.88
C GLY A 188 -3.59 24.00 9.39
N ALA A 189 -3.68 22.85 8.71
CA ALA A 189 -4.62 21.80 9.04
C ALA A 189 -4.04 20.41 8.78
N ILE A 190 -4.61 19.41 9.46
CA ILE A 190 -4.24 18.00 9.34
C ILE A 190 -5.50 17.17 9.14
N ILE A 191 -5.49 16.27 8.15
CA ILE A 191 -6.54 15.28 7.91
C ILE A 191 -5.96 13.89 8.16
N VAL A 192 -6.60 13.12 9.04
CA VAL A 192 -6.23 11.73 9.32
C VAL A 192 -7.12 10.80 8.52
N ALA A 193 -6.54 10.14 7.51
CA ALA A 193 -7.21 9.24 6.57
C ALA A 193 -6.49 7.89 6.47
N THR A 194 -5.99 7.37 7.60
CA THR A 194 -5.13 6.17 7.68
C THR A 194 -5.84 4.85 7.36
N GLY A 195 -7.14 4.91 7.04
CA GLY A 195 -7.95 3.76 6.64
C GLY A 195 -8.19 2.76 7.78
N TYR A 196 -8.29 1.49 7.41
CA TYR A 196 -8.55 0.37 8.32
C TYR A 196 -7.65 -0.82 7.96
N ARG A 197 -7.69 -1.85 8.81
CA ARG A 197 -7.09 -3.16 8.56
C ARG A 197 -8.09 -4.25 8.89
N LEU A 198 -7.98 -5.39 8.23
CA LEU A 198 -8.72 -6.58 8.63
C LEU A 198 -8.24 -7.00 10.03
N GLY A 199 -9.19 -7.40 10.89
CA GLY A 199 -8.86 -7.98 12.19
C GLY A 199 -8.17 -9.33 12.03
N ASP A 200 -7.29 -9.69 12.97
CA ASP A 200 -6.66 -11.00 12.96
C ASP A 200 -7.69 -12.08 13.30
N VAL A 201 -8.08 -12.86 12.28
CA VAL A 201 -9.10 -13.92 12.39
C VAL A 201 -8.64 -15.05 13.33
N ARG A 202 -7.34 -15.18 13.60
CA ARG A 202 -6.81 -16.18 14.56
C ARG A 202 -7.27 -15.95 16.00
N GLN A 203 -7.80 -14.75 16.30
CA GLN A 203 -8.43 -14.44 17.59
C GLN A 203 -9.74 -15.22 17.82
N PHE A 204 -10.32 -15.79 16.76
CA PHE A 204 -11.60 -16.52 16.76
C PHE A 204 -11.35 -17.98 16.35
N PRO A 205 -10.74 -18.80 17.24
CA PRO A 205 -10.27 -20.14 16.92
C PRO A 205 -11.38 -21.11 16.49
N GLU A 206 -12.63 -20.84 16.84
CA GLU A 206 -13.83 -21.59 16.45
C GLU A 206 -14.03 -21.64 14.92
N TYR A 207 -13.50 -20.68 14.17
CA TYR A 207 -13.56 -20.67 12.70
C TYR A 207 -12.38 -21.40 12.05
N GLY A 208 -11.42 -21.88 12.83
CA GLY A 208 -10.33 -22.73 12.35
C GLY A 208 -9.31 -22.06 11.43
N TYR A 209 -9.30 -20.73 11.30
CA TYR A 209 -8.34 -20.01 10.45
C TYR A 209 -6.88 -20.29 10.88
N GLY A 210 -6.04 -20.66 9.91
CA GLY A 210 -4.65 -21.07 10.13
C GLY A 210 -4.45 -22.49 10.68
N LYS A 211 -5.53 -23.24 10.97
CA LYS A 211 -5.48 -24.65 11.42
C LYS A 211 -6.17 -25.60 10.46
N ILE A 212 -7.37 -25.24 10.02
CA ILE A 212 -8.14 -25.98 9.03
C ILE A 212 -7.70 -25.50 7.64
N PRO A 213 -7.35 -26.40 6.70
CA PRO A 213 -7.02 -26.00 5.33
C PRO A 213 -8.24 -25.34 4.68
N ASN A 214 -7.98 -24.46 3.71
CA ASN A 214 -9.02 -23.81 2.90
C ASN A 214 -9.99 -22.89 3.66
N VAL A 215 -9.61 -22.44 4.86
CA VAL A 215 -10.21 -21.27 5.50
C VAL A 215 -9.43 -20.02 5.07
N TYR A 216 -10.15 -19.09 4.45
CA TYR A 216 -9.62 -17.83 3.94
C TYR A 216 -10.30 -16.66 4.64
N SER A 217 -9.54 -15.62 4.89
CA SER A 217 -10.05 -14.30 5.26
C SER A 217 -10.70 -13.60 4.06
N ALA A 218 -11.47 -12.54 4.31
CA ALA A 218 -12.13 -11.77 3.27
C ALA A 218 -11.13 -11.19 2.25
N PHE A 219 -9.99 -10.67 2.70
CA PHE A 219 -8.97 -10.14 1.78
C PHE A 219 -8.21 -11.24 1.04
N GLU A 220 -7.94 -12.41 1.64
CA GLU A 220 -7.40 -13.54 0.87
C GLU A 220 -8.36 -13.93 -0.26
N PHE A 221 -9.68 -13.95 0.02
CA PHE A 221 -10.69 -14.23 -0.99
C PHE A 221 -10.74 -13.16 -2.10
N GLU A 222 -10.68 -11.87 -1.75
CA GLU A 222 -10.57 -10.78 -2.74
C GLU A 222 -9.33 -10.95 -3.63
N ARG A 223 -8.18 -11.33 -3.05
CA ARG A 223 -6.96 -11.56 -3.82
C ARG A 223 -7.04 -12.79 -4.73
N LEU A 224 -7.69 -13.88 -4.31
CA LEU A 224 -7.98 -15.02 -5.19
C LEU A 224 -8.91 -14.65 -6.36
N ARG A 225 -9.86 -13.76 -6.11
CA ARG A 225 -10.83 -13.30 -7.11
C ARG A 225 -10.24 -12.27 -8.08
N ALA A 226 -9.22 -11.53 -7.66
CA ALA A 226 -8.65 -10.47 -8.47
C ALA A 226 -7.95 -11.01 -9.71
N SER A 227 -8.21 -10.37 -10.85
CA SER A 227 -7.62 -10.72 -12.15
C SER A 227 -6.11 -10.51 -12.16
N ASN A 228 -5.63 -9.52 -11.39
CA ASN A 228 -4.22 -9.26 -11.14
C ASN A 228 -3.65 -10.01 -9.91
N GLY A 229 -4.46 -10.88 -9.29
CA GLY A 229 -4.09 -11.64 -8.11
C GLY A 229 -3.28 -12.91 -8.43
N PRO A 230 -2.87 -13.67 -7.41
CA PRO A 230 -1.96 -14.82 -7.50
C PRO A 230 -2.51 -15.97 -8.34
N THR A 231 -3.83 -16.02 -8.54
CA THR A 231 -4.54 -17.08 -9.26
C THR A 231 -5.26 -16.56 -10.49
N SER A 232 -4.97 -15.31 -10.90
CA SER A 232 -5.56 -14.64 -12.06
C SER A 232 -7.09 -14.72 -12.08
N GLY A 233 -7.72 -14.52 -10.92
CA GLY A 233 -9.17 -14.57 -10.73
C GLY A 233 -9.76 -15.96 -10.56
N THR A 234 -8.94 -17.01 -10.49
CA THR A 234 -9.41 -18.38 -10.23
C THR A 234 -9.53 -18.61 -8.73
N ILE A 235 -10.76 -18.83 -8.26
CA ILE A 235 -11.00 -19.29 -6.89
C ILE A 235 -10.55 -20.75 -6.79
N GLN A 236 -9.58 -21.00 -5.92
CA GLN A 236 -9.02 -22.32 -5.68
C GLN A 236 -8.71 -22.53 -4.19
N THR A 237 -8.67 -23.80 -3.78
CA THR A 237 -8.18 -24.26 -2.48
C THR A 237 -6.66 -24.09 -2.38
N ARG A 238 -6.08 -24.26 -1.18
CA ARG A 238 -4.65 -24.04 -0.93
C ARG A 238 -3.76 -25.04 -1.70
N ASP A 239 -4.33 -26.18 -2.07
CA ASP A 239 -3.72 -27.19 -2.95
C ASP A 239 -4.03 -26.98 -4.44
N GLY A 240 -4.63 -25.84 -4.81
CA GLY A 240 -4.84 -25.44 -6.21
C GLY A 240 -6.06 -26.09 -6.89
N GLN A 241 -6.95 -26.73 -6.14
CA GLN A 241 -8.15 -27.34 -6.71
C GLN A 241 -9.33 -26.35 -6.75
N LYS A 242 -10.20 -26.49 -7.74
CA LYS A 242 -11.44 -25.70 -7.79
C LYS A 242 -12.41 -26.21 -6.71
N PRO A 243 -12.88 -25.36 -5.78
CA PRO A 243 -13.84 -25.79 -4.76
C PRO A 243 -15.19 -26.12 -5.41
N GLN A 244 -15.84 -27.20 -4.94
CA GLN A 244 -17.19 -27.57 -5.37
C GLN A 244 -18.28 -26.73 -4.69
N SER A 245 -17.98 -26.21 -3.49
CA SER A 245 -18.88 -25.35 -2.72
C SER A 245 -18.08 -24.36 -1.88
N ILE A 246 -18.69 -23.22 -1.55
CA ILE A 246 -18.10 -22.16 -0.74
C ILE A 246 -19.09 -21.81 0.36
N GLY A 247 -18.60 -21.71 1.60
CA GLY A 247 -19.34 -21.16 2.73
C GLY A 247 -18.77 -19.81 3.12
N MET A 248 -19.64 -18.81 3.32
CA MET A 248 -19.26 -17.48 3.79
C MET A 248 -19.77 -17.29 5.22
N ILE A 249 -18.88 -16.92 6.14
CA ILE A 249 -19.23 -16.65 7.54
C ILE A 249 -19.14 -15.14 7.75
N HIS A 250 -20.28 -14.51 7.97
CA HIS A 250 -20.35 -13.08 8.28
C HIS A 250 -20.15 -12.82 9.78
N CYS A 251 -19.92 -11.54 10.11
CA CYS A 251 -19.83 -11.07 11.50
C CYS A 251 -18.74 -11.74 12.35
N VAL A 252 -17.69 -12.29 11.74
CA VAL A 252 -16.54 -12.86 12.43
C VAL A 252 -15.92 -11.81 13.35
N GLY A 253 -15.99 -12.05 14.66
CA GLY A 253 -15.48 -11.16 15.70
C GLY A 253 -16.40 -10.03 16.16
N ARG A 254 -17.63 -9.95 15.65
CA ARG A 254 -18.59 -8.91 16.05
C ARG A 254 -18.90 -8.94 17.54
N ASP A 255 -19.09 -10.14 18.09
CA ASP A 255 -19.51 -10.31 19.49
C ASP A 255 -18.43 -9.85 20.47
N GLU A 256 -17.16 -9.98 20.10
CA GLU A 256 -16.01 -9.56 20.90
C GLU A 256 -15.72 -8.07 20.72
N LYS A 257 -15.83 -7.56 19.48
CA LYS A 257 -15.53 -6.17 19.15
C LYS A 257 -16.67 -5.20 19.51
N LYS A 258 -17.90 -5.71 19.69
CA LYS A 258 -19.10 -4.94 20.09
C LYS A 258 -19.49 -3.82 19.12
N TYR A 259 -19.11 -3.93 17.84
CA TYR A 259 -19.58 -3.04 16.77
C TYR A 259 -19.78 -3.81 15.45
N CYS A 260 -20.58 -3.26 14.54
CA CYS A 260 -20.73 -3.78 13.18
C CYS A 260 -19.64 -3.15 12.30
N SER A 261 -18.88 -3.97 11.54
CA SER A 261 -17.84 -3.48 10.61
C SER A 261 -18.40 -2.76 9.38
N GLN A 262 -19.74 -2.71 9.23
CA GLN A 262 -20.51 -2.11 8.12
C GLN A 262 -20.30 -2.77 6.76
N VAL A 263 -19.07 -3.13 6.42
CA VAL A 263 -18.65 -3.84 5.23
C VAL A 263 -17.94 -5.13 5.67
N CYS A 264 -18.57 -6.28 5.43
CA CYS A 264 -18.07 -7.61 5.81
C CYS A 264 -18.15 -8.57 4.63
#